data_AF-A0AAP0IY27-F1
#
_entry.id   AF-A0AAP0IY27-F1
#
_cell.length_a   1.000
_cell.length_b   1.000
_cell.length_c   1.000
_cell.angle_alpha   90.00
_cell.angle_beta   90.00
_cell.angle_gamma   90.00
#
_symmetry.space_group_name_H-M   'P 1'
#
loop_
_entity.id
_entity.type
_entity.pdbx_description
1 polymer ?
#
loop_
_entity_poly.entity_id
_entity_poly.type
_entity_poly.pdbx_seq_one_letter_code
_entity_poly.pdbx_strand_id
1 'polypeptide(L)' 'MKQIFSLQGRPSNGQEIAVKRLSKATVRGSEEFKNEVMLLHKLQHKNLIRLLGFCLNEL' A
#
# COMPACT_ATOMS: atom_id res chain seq x y z
N MET A 1 -1.85 -2.18 15.06
CA MET A 1 -2.25 -1.11 14.11
C MET A 1 -1.43 0.17 14.31
N LYS A 2 -0.11 0.11 14.14
CA LYS A 2 0.73 1.33 14.03
C LYS A 2 1.62 1.16 12.81
N GLN A 3 1.06 1.30 11.63
CA GLN A 3 1.87 1.48 10.43
C GLN A 3 1.62 2.89 9.94
N ILE A 4 2.64 3.72 10.12
CA ILE A 4 2.66 5.14 9.78
C ILE A 4 2.65 5.21 8.25
N PHE A 5 1.57 5.74 7.69
CA PHE A 5 1.57 6.20 6.31
C PHE A 5 2.43 7.45 6.25
N SER A 6 3.42 7.47 5.37
CA SER A 6 4.17 8.69 5.06
C SER A 6 3.47 9.35 3.87
N LEU A 7 3.07 10.61 4.00
CA LEU A 7 2.69 11.43 2.84
C LEU A 7 3.98 11.64 2.03
N GLN A 8 4.13 10.90 0.95
CA GLN A 8 5.32 10.99 0.10
C GLN A 8 4.88 11.29 -1.33
N GLY A 9 4.78 12.60 -1.58
CA GLY A 9 4.88 13.17 -2.90
C GLY A 9 3.57 13.38 -3.65
N ARG A 10 3.69 14.20 -4.69
CA ARG A 10 2.71 14.38 -5.75
C ARG A 10 3.26 13.66 -6.99
N PRO A 11 2.65 12.55 -7.45
CA PRO A 11 2.80 12.09 -8.83
C PRO A 11 2.71 13.24 -9.84
N SER A 12 3.21 13.04 -11.05
CA SER A 12 3.27 14.07 -12.11
C SER A 12 1.93 14.74 -12.43
N ASN A 13 0.82 14.12 -12.03
CA ASN A 13 -0.53 14.65 -12.13
C ASN A 13 -0.94 15.59 -10.97
N GLY A 14 -0.06 15.89 -10.02
CA GLY A 14 -0.32 16.79 -8.88
C GLY A 14 -1.14 16.18 -7.74
N GLN A 15 -1.61 14.94 -7.85
CA GLN A 15 -2.43 14.30 -6.83
C GLN A 15 -1.59 13.93 -5.61
N GLU A 16 -1.97 14.32 -4.40
CA GLU A 16 -1.28 13.89 -3.19
C GLU A 16 -1.57 12.42 -2.87
N ILE A 17 -0.53 11.66 -2.53
CA ILE A 17 -0.64 10.23 -2.21
C ILE A 17 0.00 9.89 -0.87
N ALA A 18 -0.61 8.93 -0.18
CA ALA A 18 -0.06 8.31 1.02
C ALA A 18 0.67 7.02 0.62
N VAL A 19 1.91 6.85 1.10
CA VAL A 19 2.72 5.66 0.86
C VAL A 19 2.94 4.93 2.18
N LYS A 20 2.60 3.64 2.20
CA LYS A 20 2.88 2.72 3.31
C LYS A 20 4.07 1.84 2.93
N ARG A 21 5.26 2.15 3.47
CA ARG A 21 6.45 1.31 3.27
C ARG A 21 6.54 0.29 4.40
N LEU A 22 6.53 -0.99 4.08
CA LEU A 22 6.83 -2.04 5.05
C LEU A 22 8.33 -2.03 5.38
N SER A 23 8.68 -1.91 6.66
CA SER A 23 10.07 -2.05 7.11
C SER A 23 10.41 -3.53 7.22
N LYS A 24 11.36 -4.00 6.38
CA LYS A 24 11.88 -5.39 6.33
C LYS A 24 10.89 -6.38 5.70
N ALA A 25 11.23 -6.90 4.52
CA ALA A 25 10.51 -8.01 3.89
C ALA A 25 10.91 -9.32 4.60
N THR A 26 10.08 -9.77 5.53
CA THR A 26 10.12 -11.17 5.99
C THR A 26 9.20 -11.99 5.09
N VAL A 27 9.42 -13.31 4.99
CA VAL A 27 8.53 -14.19 4.21
C VAL A 27 7.07 -14.00 4.65
N ARG A 28 6.80 -14.03 5.96
CA ARG A 28 5.49 -13.74 6.54
C ARG A 28 4.98 -12.33 6.19
N GLY A 29 5.84 -11.31 6.29
CA GLY A 29 5.48 -9.93 5.95
C GLY A 29 5.12 -9.75 4.48
N SER A 30 5.72 -10.53 3.58
CA SER A 30 5.39 -10.52 2.14
C SER A 30 4.03 -11.16 1.84
N GLU A 31 3.68 -12.26 2.54
CA GLU A 31 2.36 -12.88 2.44
C GLU A 31 1.27 -11.99 3.05
N GLU A 32 1.53 -11.42 4.23
CA GLU A 32 0.62 -10.45 4.87
C GLU A 32 0.40 -9.22 3.98
N PHE A 33 1.46 -8.73 3.33
CA PHE A 33 1.35 -7.65 2.35
C PHE A 33 0.49 -8.03 1.14
N LYS A 34 0.73 -9.19 0.53
CA LYS A 34 -0.07 -9.69 -0.60
C LYS A 34 -1.54 -9.80 -0.21
N ASN A 35 -1.83 -10.31 0.99
CA ASN A 35 -3.19 -10.40 1.50
C ASN A 35 -3.85 -9.02 1.68
N GLU A 36 -3.17 -8.06 2.30
CA GLU A 36 -3.69 -6.69 2.46
C GLU A 36 -3.97 -6.03 1.09
N VAL A 37 -3.02 -6.12 0.15
CA VAL A 37 -3.13 -5.54 -1.19
C VAL A 37 -4.28 -6.17 -1.99
N MET A 38 -4.38 -7.50 -1.97
CA MET A 38 -5.45 -8.22 -2.67
C MET A 38 -6.82 -7.91 -2.07
N LEU A 39 -6.92 -7.74 -0.76
CA LEU A 39 -8.15 -7.35 -0.09
C LEU A 39 -8.57 -5.93 -0.48
N LEU A 40 -7.64 -4.97 -0.45
CA LEU A 40 -7.89 -3.58 -0.87
C LEU A 40 -8.27 -3.49 -2.36
N HIS A 41 -7.70 -4.34 -3.21
CA HIS A 41 -8.07 -4.41 -4.62
C HIS A 41 -9.51 -4.93 -4.81
N LYS A 42 -9.92 -5.94 -4.05
CA LYS A 42 -11.27 -6.51 -4.12
C LYS A 42 -12.34 -5.60 -3.48
N LEU A 43 -11.99 -4.86 -2.44
CA LEU A 43 -12.91 -4.02 -1.68
C LEU A 43 -12.79 -2.55 -2.08
N GLN A 44 -13.24 -2.23 -3.28
CA GLN A 44 -13.35 -0.85 -3.75
C GLN A 44 -14.70 -0.26 -3.35
N HIS A 45 -14.70 0.60 -2.34
CA HIS A 45 -15.90 1.29 -1.88
C HIS A 45 -15.58 2.75 -1.53
N LYS A 46 -16.56 3.65 -1.69
CA LYS A 46 -16.40 5.10 -1.42
C LYS A 46 -15.96 5.44 0.01
N ASN A 47 -16.20 4.53 0.96
CA ASN A 47 -15.83 4.70 2.38
C ASN A 47 -14.57 3.93 2.77
N LEU A 48 -13.93 3.22 1.82
CA LEU A 48 -12.68 2.49 2.04
C LEU A 48 -11.55 3.17 1.28
N ILE A 49 -10.33 3.00 1.79
CA ILE A 49 -9.13 3.54 1.15
C ILE A 49 -8.98 2.89 -0.23
N ARG A 50 -8.87 3.71 -1.28
CA ARG A 50 -8.59 3.23 -2.63
C ARG A 50 -7.09 2.99 -2.80
N LEU A 51 -6.71 1.74 -3.03
CA LEU A 51 -5.35 1.41 -3.46
C LEU A 51 -5.13 1.91 -4.90
N LEU A 52 -4.12 2.75 -5.11
CA LEU A 52 -3.74 3.24 -6.44
C LEU A 52 -2.73 2.32 -7.13
N GLY A 53 -1.90 1.64 -6.35
CA GLY A 53 -0.88 0.72 -6.83
C GLY A 53 -0.03 0.21 -5.67
N PHE A 54 0.85 -0.73 -5.96
CA PHE A 54 1.81 -1.27 -5.02
C PHE A 54 3.13 -1.55 -5.74
N CYS A 55 4.22 -1.63 -5.00
CA CYS A 55 5.51 -2.05 -5.50
C CYS A 55 5.97 -3.28 -4.71
N LEU A 56 6.34 -4.34 -5.43
CA LEU A 56 6.94 -5.55 -4.89
C LEU A 56 8.28 -5.75 -5.59
N ASN A 57 9.35 -5.74 -4.81
CA ASN A 57 10.63 -6.30 -5.27
C ASN A 57 10.62 -7.79 -4.90
N GLU A 58 10.29 -8.65 -5.86
CA GLU A 58 10.62 -10.06 -5.78
C GLU A 58 12.02 -10.21 -6.39
N LEU A 59 13.03 -10.51 -5.57
CA LEU A 59 14.36 -10.94 -6.01
C LEU A 59 14.38 -12.46 -6.09
#